data_AF-A0A662SYP0-F1
#
_entry.id   AF-A0A662SYP0-F1
#
_cell.length_a   1.000
_cell.length_b   1.000
_cell.length_c   1.000
_cell.angle_alpha   90.00
_cell.angle_beta   90.00
_cell.angle_gamma   90.00
#
_symmetry.space_group_name_H-M   'P 1'
#
loop_
_entity.id
_entity.type
_entity.pdbx_description
1 polymer ?
#
loop_
_entity_poly.entity_id
_entity_poly.type
_entity_poly.pdbx_seq_one_letter_code
_entity_poly.pdbx_strand_id
1 'polypeptide(L)' 'MVATTIPVSIETKRELEAVKGDRTWDEVIRELLHVYRREKARKALMELRKIPLDMEYREVRLKLGLRE' A
#
# COMPACT_ATOMS: atom_id res chain seq x y z
N MET A 1 25.00 -8.38 -1.33
CA MET A 1 23.55 -8.54 -1.53
C MET A 1 23.33 -9.23 -2.87
N VAL A 2 22.32 -10.10 -2.96
CA VAL A 2 21.92 -10.72 -4.24
C VAL A 2 20.83 -9.85 -4.85
N ALA A 3 21.06 -9.37 -6.08
CA ALA A 3 20.08 -8.55 -6.79
C ALA A 3 19.01 -9.44 -7.44
N THR A 4 17.77 -8.96 -7.45
CA THR A 4 16.64 -9.62 -8.12
C THR A 4 15.97 -8.63 -9.07
N THR A 5 15.39 -9.14 -10.16
CA THR A 5 14.73 -8.30 -11.19
C THR A 5 13.21 -8.32 -11.01
N ILE A 6 12.59 -7.14 -11.03
CA ILE A 6 11.13 -6.97 -11.06
C ILE A 6 10.76 -6.44 -12.45
N PRO A 7 10.06 -7.21 -13.29
CA PRO A 7 9.63 -6.72 -14.60
C PRO A 7 8.49 -5.70 -14.43
N VAL A 8 8.64 -4.56 -15.09
CA VAL A 8 7.63 -3.49 -15.15
C VAL A 8 7.52 -2.97 -16.59
N SER A 9 6.43 -2.27 -16.90
CA SER A 9 6.30 -1.64 -18.22
C SER A 9 7.35 -0.55 -18.43
N ILE A 10 7.62 -0.21 -19.69
CA ILE A 10 8.55 0.87 -20.06
C ILE A 10 8.08 2.20 -19.47
N GLU A 11 6.78 2.45 -19.50
CA GLU A 11 6.16 3.66 -18.95
C GLU A 11 6.38 3.77 -17.44
N THR A 12 6.06 2.70 -16.69
CA THR A 12 6.29 2.65 -15.24
C THR A 12 7.77 2.82 -14.90
N LYS A 13 8.69 2.23 -15.67
CA LYS A 13 10.12 2.44 -15.46
C LYS A 13 10.51 3.91 -15.62
N ARG A 14 9.99 4.61 -16.63
CA ARG A 14 10.29 6.05 -16.85
C ARG A 14 9.81 6.92 -15.69
N GLU A 15 8.61 6.68 -15.20
CA GLU A 15 8.08 7.39 -14.03
C GLU A 15 8.93 7.13 -12.78
N LEU A 16 9.29 5.87 -12.55
CA LEU A 16 10.13 5.48 -11.41
C LEU A 16 11.53 6.12 -11.48
N GLU A 17 12.14 6.19 -12.66
CA GLU A 17 13.45 6.84 -12.85
C GLU A 17 13.36 8.35 -12.60
N ALA A 18 12.25 9.01 -12.95
CA ALA A 18 12.02 10.42 -12.66
C ALA A 18 11.95 10.70 -11.15
N VAL A 19 11.46 9.74 -10.36
CA VAL A 19 11.35 9.85 -8.89
C VAL A 19 12.64 9.45 -8.17
N LYS A 20 13.44 8.58 -8.78
CA LYS A 20 14.62 7.98 -8.14
C LYS A 20 15.69 9.01 -7.77
N GLY A 21 15.98 9.97 -8.65
CA GLY A 21 17.09 10.92 -8.46
C GLY A 21 18.41 10.20 -8.16
N ASP A 22 19.12 10.63 -7.11
CA ASP A 22 20.40 10.06 -6.68
C ASP A 22 20.28 8.80 -5.79
N ARG A 23 19.05 8.35 -5.51
CA ARG A 23 18.79 7.26 -4.57
C ARG A 23 18.94 5.89 -5.22
N THR A 24 19.19 4.88 -4.40
CA THR A 24 19.15 3.49 -4.83
C THR A 24 17.71 3.02 -5.05
N TRP A 25 17.52 2.03 -5.92
CA TRP A 25 16.21 1.41 -6.13
C TRP A 25 15.64 0.81 -4.83
N ASP A 26 16.48 0.24 -3.98
CA ASP A 26 16.05 -0.29 -2.68
C ASP A 26 15.43 0.78 -1.78
N GLU A 27 16.02 1.97 -1.73
CA GLU A 27 15.49 3.08 -0.93
C GLU A 27 14.14 3.56 -1.45
N VAL A 28 14.02 3.72 -2.77
CA VAL A 28 12.78 4.17 -3.42
C VAL A 28 11.67 3.14 -3.21
N ILE A 29 11.93 1.87 -3.47
CA ILE A 29 10.94 0.81 -3.34
C ILE A 29 10.51 0.61 -1.88
N ARG A 30 11.44 0.70 -0.92
CA ARG A 30 11.10 0.64 0.52
C ARG A 30 10.22 1.80 0.95
N GLU A 31 10.49 3.01 0.47
CA GLU A 31 9.64 4.15 0.77
C GLU A 31 8.24 3.98 0.16
N LEU A 32 8.15 3.56 -1.10
CA LEU A 32 6.86 3.28 -1.76
C LEU A 32 6.06 2.24 -0.98
N LEU A 33 6.70 1.17 -0.49
CA LEU A 33 6.07 0.17 0.37
C LEU A 33 5.55 0.77 1.68
N HIS A 34 6.31 1.66 2.31
CA HIS A 34 5.89 2.31 3.56
C HIS A 34 4.69 3.22 3.36
N VAL A 35 4.70 4.04 2.30
CA VAL A 35 3.58 4.91 1.92
C VAL A 35 2.35 4.06 1.60
N TYR A 36 2.49 3.01 0.80
CA TYR A 36 1.39 2.11 0.45
C TYR A 36 0.77 1.48 1.70
N ARG A 37 1.58 0.96 2.63
CA ARG A 37 1.10 0.38 3.90
C ARG A 37 0.36 1.41 4.75
N ARG A 38 0.91 2.63 4.87
CA ARG A 38 0.30 3.72 5.62
C ARG A 38 -1.05 4.12 5.02
N GLU A 39 -1.13 4.31 3.71
CA GLU A 39 -2.37 4.67 3.03
C GLU A 39 -3.41 3.55 3.12
N LYS A 40 -3.00 2.29 3.00
CA LYS A 40 -3.89 1.14 3.20
C LYS A 40 -4.46 1.12 4.62
N ALA A 41 -3.63 1.34 5.64
CA ALA A 41 -4.08 1.44 7.03
C ALA A 41 -5.01 2.64 7.25
N ARG A 42 -4.68 3.80 6.67
CA ARG A 42 -5.50 5.01 6.74
C ARG A 42 -6.89 4.80 6.13
N LYS A 43 -6.96 4.16 4.96
CA LYS A 43 -8.24 3.79 4.31
C LYS A 43 -9.05 2.84 5.20
N ALA A 44 -8.42 1.81 5.76
CA ALA A 44 -9.09 0.87 6.66
C ALA A 44 -9.65 1.58 7.91
N LEU A 45 -8.89 2.49 8.52
CA LEU A 45 -9.35 3.29 9.66
C LEU A 45 -10.50 4.23 9.28
N MET A 46 -10.46 4.83 8.07
CA MET A 46 -11.57 5.64 7.59
C MET A 46 -12.85 4.84 7.40
N GLU A 47 -12.76 3.62 6.87
CA GLU A 47 -13.92 2.74 6.75
C GLU A 47 -14.43 2.30 8.12
N LEU A 48 -13.54 1.97 9.06
CA LEU A 48 -13.92 1.66 10.45
C LEU A 48 -14.67 2.82 11.12
N ARG A 49 -14.25 4.07 10.89
CA ARG A 49 -14.93 5.26 11.47
C ARG A 49 -16.34 5.47 10.94
N LYS A 50 -16.69 4.93 9.77
CA LYS A 50 -18.05 5.00 9.22
C LYS A 50 -18.98 3.95 9.82
N ILE A 51 -18.44 2.99 10.58
CA ILE A 51 -19.19 1.89 11.15
C ILE A 51 -19.70 2.34 12.53
N PRO A 52 -21.02 2.25 12.78
CA PRO A 52 -21.60 2.52 14.09
C PRO A 52 -20.97 1.63 15.19
N LEU A 53 -20.69 2.20 16.36
CA LEU A 53 -20.03 1.51 17.48
C LEU A 53 -20.88 0.38 18.10
N ASP A 54 -22.17 0.36 17.81
CA ASP A 54 -23.17 -0.62 18.22
C ASP A 54 -23.31 -1.80 17.23
N MET A 55 -22.52 -1.84 16.16
CA MET A 55 -22.56 -2.88 15.14
C MET A 55 -21.77 -4.14 15.57
N GLU A 56 -22.36 -5.32 15.41
CA GLU A 56 -21.70 -6.59 15.75
C GLU A 56 -20.42 -6.80 14.93
N TYR A 57 -19.38 -7.36 15.56
CA TYR A 57 -18.06 -7.58 14.94
C TYR A 57 -18.13 -8.32 13.59
N ARG A 58 -19.10 -9.24 13.45
CA ARG A 58 -19.34 -10.00 12.22
C ARG A 58 -19.78 -9.10 11.06
N GLU A 59 -20.64 -8.12 11.33
CA GLU A 59 -21.13 -7.15 10.34
C GLU A 59 -20.03 -6.14 9.95
N VAL A 60 -19.21 -5.74 10.93
CA VAL A 60 -18.02 -4.89 10.71
C VAL A 60 -17.02 -5.57 9.77
N ARG A 61 -16.70 -6.86 9.98
CA ARG A 61 -15.79 -7.62 9.10
C ARG A 61 -16.30 -7.72 7.66
N LEU A 62 -17.59 -7.99 7.48
CA LEU A 62 -18.22 -8.09 6.16
C LEU A 62 -18.13 -6.78 5.38
N LYS A 63 -18.41 -5.64 6.03
CA LYS A 63 -18.28 -4.31 5.41
C LYS A 63 -16.85 -3.96 5.01
N LEU A 64 -15.86 -4.45 5.75
CA LEU A 64 -14.44 -4.19 5.49
C LEU A 64 -13.81 -5.16 4.47
N GLY A 65 -14.57 -6.14 3.95
CA GLY A 65 -14.08 -7.09 2.96
C GLY A 65 -12.93 -7.98 3.46
N LEU A 66 -12.81 -8.16 4.78
CA LEU A 66 -11.79 -9.00 5.40
C LEU A 66 -12.21 -10.47 5.30
N ARG A 67 -11.88 -11.16 4.19
CA ARG A 67 -12.07 -12.61 4.05
C ARG A 67 -11.22 -13.38 5.06
N GLU A 68 -11.73 -14.55 5.47
CA GLU A 68 -11.11 -15.48 6.44
C GLU A 68 -9.70 -15.90 6.05
#